data_AF-W6YJT7-F1
#
_entry.id   AF-W6YJT7-F1
#
_cell.length_a   1.000
_cell.length_b   1.000
_cell.length_c   1.000
_cell.angle_alpha   90.00
_cell.angle_beta   90.00
_cell.angle_gamma   90.00
#
_symmetry.space_group_name_H-M   'P 1'
#
loop_
_entity.id
_entity.type
_entity.pdbx_description
1 polymer ?
#
loop_
_entity_poly.entity_id
_entity_poly.type
_entity_poly.pdbx_seq_one_letter_code
_entity_poly.pdbx_strand_id
1 'polypeptide(L)'
;MGIQGLARRLEPYATRFSSDQLDGYSAVVDGPALAYHAHKLALATSVSASRMPSYSDIVSQALCWLTALEANNIKVVAIFFDGALPPSKRTERLSRTEQNNRRVQQLRANYSTTACPVPTYLGSISYAFLAPALQEALQNSPFASRTHIVPGEADDWCALHAKENAKSIIFTSDTDLILYDYCIDTLIVFLHDADVSTGIKAYWPDEIQKKLQLKSLLPFAFALLQGPQDTANDLVRNAKSVDKGSIPYLDFTKRYIAEVVPPLYKSDSNRTFSSLPDLDVRVSEFVHQALEHSDSPFVYMPLLMEDPSQASAWNMGCDVRAMAYSLLASERMVVHEYRRKAQVVTVQEVVTYPLKDLPTPITDLERQIRTLMDWATFRKLQPMLLWPLFALSLVLAELNSAPAIPLVLRVINGDFDNTWSFVQLMARLQSALYSLRMFSQIVRVWLVVKPKADQRLRDSLLSLDERMRTLPSIPEGFGVPGQTKRVLANHDELRGLVEEIYVSAGVEVPTENVSNKKKKRQLREADRKKRKAEQRQQSKQEITNAYAALSSDQS
;
A
#
# COMPACT_ATOMS: atom_id res chain seq x y z
N MET A 1 -10.87 13.34 -6.03
CA MET A 1 -9.89 14.40 -5.70
C MET A 1 -10.18 15.57 -6.63
N GLY A 2 -9.43 16.67 -6.51
CA GLY A 2 -9.65 17.89 -7.30
C GLY A 2 -10.68 18.85 -6.72
N ILE A 3 -11.11 19.82 -7.55
CA ILE A 3 -12.00 20.91 -7.17
C ILE A 3 -13.37 20.39 -6.71
N GLN A 4 -13.70 20.71 -5.46
CA GLN A 4 -14.93 20.24 -4.82
C GLN A 4 -16.18 20.69 -5.60
N GLY A 5 -17.02 19.72 -5.94
CA GLY A 5 -18.29 19.95 -6.64
C GLY A 5 -18.18 20.07 -8.16
N LEU A 6 -16.97 20.09 -8.74
CA LEU A 6 -16.77 20.24 -10.18
C LEU A 6 -17.41 19.11 -10.98
N ALA A 7 -17.11 17.85 -10.64
CA ALA A 7 -17.71 16.68 -11.31
C ALA A 7 -19.24 16.73 -11.29
N ARG A 8 -19.86 17.05 -10.14
CA ARG A 8 -21.32 17.17 -10.01
C ARG A 8 -21.88 18.27 -10.93
N ARG A 9 -21.17 19.38 -11.10
CA ARG A 9 -21.60 20.49 -11.97
C ARG A 9 -21.43 20.17 -13.46
N LEU A 10 -20.49 19.30 -13.80
CA LEU A 10 -20.23 18.88 -15.18
C LEU A 10 -20.96 17.60 -15.59
N GLU A 11 -21.52 16.85 -14.65
CA GLU A 11 -22.26 15.61 -14.89
C GLU A 11 -23.36 15.73 -15.97
N PRO A 12 -24.16 16.82 -16.05
CA PRO A 12 -25.16 16.96 -17.12
C PRO A 12 -24.59 17.00 -18.54
N TYR A 13 -23.27 17.20 -18.69
CA TYR A 13 -22.58 17.23 -19.96
C TYR A 13 -21.82 15.93 -20.28
N ALA A 14 -21.80 14.98 -19.35
CA ALA A 14 -21.21 13.66 -19.57
C ALA A 14 -21.99 12.90 -20.64
N THR A 15 -21.29 12.14 -21.48
CA THR A 15 -21.87 11.31 -22.54
C THR A 15 -21.49 9.86 -22.30
N ARG A 16 -22.41 8.93 -22.52
CA ARG A 16 -22.13 7.50 -22.45
C ARG A 16 -21.76 7.00 -23.85
N PHE A 17 -20.60 6.37 -23.95
CA PHE A 17 -20.05 5.84 -25.19
C PHE A 17 -20.11 4.30 -25.17
N SER A 18 -20.50 3.70 -26.30
CA SER A 18 -20.38 2.25 -26.51
C SER A 18 -18.94 1.84 -26.85
N SER A 19 -18.62 0.55 -26.76
CA SER A 19 -17.31 0.03 -27.18
C SER A 19 -16.99 0.40 -28.64
N ASP A 20 -17.94 0.29 -29.55
CA ASP A 20 -17.75 0.61 -30.97
C ASP A 20 -17.40 2.10 -31.20
N GLN A 21 -17.96 3.00 -30.39
CA GLN A 21 -17.67 4.44 -30.47
C GLN A 21 -16.29 4.79 -29.93
N LEU A 22 -15.72 3.92 -29.09
CA LEU A 22 -14.40 4.07 -28.50
C LEU A 22 -13.33 3.29 -29.27
N ASP A 23 -13.66 2.69 -30.41
CA ASP A 23 -12.68 2.01 -31.24
C ASP A 23 -11.58 2.98 -31.73
N GLY A 24 -10.34 2.52 -31.64
CA GLY A 24 -9.14 3.32 -31.93
C GLY A 24 -8.77 4.35 -30.87
N TYR A 25 -9.47 4.43 -29.73
CA TYR A 25 -9.03 5.21 -28.59
C TYR A 25 -7.96 4.48 -27.75
N SER A 26 -7.09 5.26 -27.12
CA SER A 26 -6.03 4.75 -26.24
C SER A 26 -6.25 5.19 -24.80
N ALA A 27 -6.21 4.25 -23.86
CA ALA A 27 -6.34 4.51 -22.43
C ALA A 27 -5.02 4.92 -21.78
N VAL A 28 -5.07 6.04 -21.07
CA VAL A 28 -4.03 6.54 -20.17
C VAL A 28 -4.58 6.51 -18.75
N VAL A 29 -3.93 5.77 -17.85
CA VAL A 29 -4.51 5.45 -16.55
C VAL A 29 -3.70 6.09 -15.42
N ASP A 30 -4.40 6.81 -14.54
CA ASP A 30 -3.90 7.24 -13.24
C ASP A 30 -3.82 6.03 -12.30
N GLY A 31 -2.60 5.51 -12.12
CA GLY A 31 -2.32 4.29 -11.36
C GLY A 31 -2.74 4.36 -9.88
N PRO A 32 -2.39 5.42 -9.13
CA PRO A 32 -2.89 5.62 -7.78
C PRO A 32 -4.42 5.59 -7.72
N ALA A 33 -5.12 6.29 -8.60
CA ALA A 33 -6.58 6.27 -8.63
C ALA A 33 -7.14 4.88 -8.97
N LEU A 34 -6.51 4.14 -9.90
CA LEU A 34 -6.87 2.76 -10.21
C LEU A 34 -6.76 1.85 -8.98
N ALA A 35 -5.71 2.00 -8.16
CA ALA A 35 -5.55 1.21 -6.94
C ALA A 35 -6.72 1.41 -5.94
N TYR A 36 -7.19 2.65 -5.77
CA TYR A 36 -8.35 2.94 -4.94
C TYR A 36 -9.66 2.45 -5.56
N HIS A 37 -9.80 2.52 -6.88
CA HIS A 37 -10.96 1.97 -7.58
C HIS A 37 -11.03 0.45 -7.45
N ALA A 38 -9.93 -0.25 -7.71
CA ALA A 38 -9.83 -1.69 -7.55
C ALA A 38 -10.11 -2.14 -6.11
N HIS A 39 -9.70 -1.35 -5.12
CA HIS A 39 -10.08 -1.60 -3.73
C HIS A 39 -11.60 -1.54 -3.51
N LYS A 40 -12.30 -0.59 -4.12
CA LYS A 40 -13.78 -0.53 -4.05
C LYS A 40 -14.42 -1.74 -4.73
N LEU A 41 -13.92 -2.16 -5.89
CA LEU A 41 -14.38 -3.38 -6.56
C LEU A 41 -14.18 -4.62 -5.69
N ALA A 42 -12.99 -4.78 -5.12
CA ALA A 42 -12.65 -5.91 -4.26
C ALA A 42 -13.49 -5.93 -2.97
N LEU A 43 -13.79 -4.76 -2.40
CA LEU A 43 -14.72 -4.65 -1.29
C LEU A 43 -16.12 -5.12 -1.69
N ALA A 44 -16.66 -4.67 -2.82
CA ALA A 44 -17.98 -5.08 -3.29
C ALA A 44 -18.08 -6.61 -3.47
N THR A 45 -17.04 -7.25 -4.00
CA THR A 45 -16.96 -8.72 -4.10
C THR A 45 -16.83 -9.41 -2.73
N SER A 46 -16.15 -8.77 -1.77
CA SER A 46 -15.87 -9.34 -0.45
C SER A 46 -17.01 -9.19 0.57
N VAL A 47 -17.99 -8.30 0.32
CA VAL A 47 -19.17 -8.11 1.20
C VAL A 47 -19.88 -9.43 1.43
N SER A 48 -20.08 -10.24 0.38
CA SER A 48 -20.73 -11.55 0.46
C SER A 48 -19.99 -12.55 1.36
N ALA A 49 -18.68 -12.35 1.55
CA ALA A 49 -17.82 -13.21 2.36
C ALA A 49 -17.54 -12.67 3.76
N SER A 50 -18.15 -11.54 4.16
CA SER A 50 -17.98 -10.91 5.49
C SER A 50 -16.50 -10.75 5.92
N ARG A 51 -15.63 -10.45 4.96
CA ARG A 51 -14.17 -10.29 5.16
C ARG A 51 -13.67 -9.00 4.51
N MET A 52 -12.48 -8.57 4.93
CA MET A 52 -11.72 -7.56 4.17
C MET A 52 -11.04 -8.21 2.96
N PRO A 53 -10.96 -7.53 1.80
CA PRO A 53 -10.10 -7.98 0.72
C PRO A 53 -8.63 -7.88 1.12
N SER A 54 -7.81 -8.81 0.66
CA SER A 54 -6.35 -8.75 0.72
C SER A 54 -5.80 -7.82 -0.37
N TYR A 55 -4.51 -7.46 -0.30
CA TYR A 55 -3.86 -6.76 -1.40
C TYR A 55 -3.89 -7.57 -2.71
N SER A 56 -3.82 -8.91 -2.64
CA SER A 56 -3.96 -9.78 -3.81
C SER A 56 -5.36 -9.68 -4.43
N ASP A 57 -6.44 -9.71 -3.63
CA ASP A 57 -7.81 -9.53 -4.14
C ASP A 57 -7.95 -8.19 -4.89
N ILE A 58 -7.34 -7.13 -4.36
CA ILE A 58 -7.39 -5.77 -4.93
C ILE A 58 -6.63 -5.72 -6.26
N VAL A 59 -5.41 -6.26 -6.29
CA VAL A 59 -4.60 -6.36 -7.51
C VAL A 59 -5.34 -7.15 -8.58
N SER A 60 -5.95 -8.29 -8.24
CA SER A 60 -6.73 -9.09 -9.18
C SER A 60 -7.87 -8.29 -9.80
N GLN A 61 -8.60 -7.49 -9.01
CA GLN A 61 -9.66 -6.62 -9.56
C GLN A 61 -9.12 -5.56 -10.53
N ALA A 62 -7.96 -4.97 -10.23
CA ALA A 62 -7.34 -4.00 -11.12
C ALA A 62 -6.92 -4.62 -12.46
N LEU A 63 -6.28 -5.80 -12.41
CA LEU A 63 -5.86 -6.53 -13.61
C LEU A 63 -7.07 -6.96 -14.45
N CYS A 64 -8.12 -7.50 -13.81
CA CYS A 64 -9.37 -7.84 -14.51
C CYS A 64 -10.00 -6.63 -15.19
N TRP A 65 -10.01 -5.47 -14.52
CA TRP A 65 -10.55 -4.23 -15.08
C TRP A 65 -9.74 -3.74 -16.30
N LEU A 66 -8.40 -3.76 -16.22
CA LEU A 66 -7.53 -3.39 -17.34
C LEU A 66 -7.70 -4.35 -18.53
N THR A 67 -7.79 -5.66 -18.29
CA THR A 67 -8.07 -6.64 -19.34
C THR A 67 -9.45 -6.45 -19.95
N ALA A 68 -10.46 -6.10 -19.15
CA ALA A 68 -11.80 -5.79 -19.65
C ALA A 68 -11.81 -4.55 -20.55
N LEU A 69 -11.00 -3.52 -20.25
CA LEU A 69 -10.85 -2.37 -21.14
C LEU A 69 -10.29 -2.77 -22.51
N GLU A 70 -9.20 -3.55 -22.53
CA GLU A 70 -8.60 -3.99 -23.80
C GLU A 70 -9.54 -4.90 -24.59
N ALA A 71 -10.33 -5.74 -23.90
CA ALA A 71 -11.35 -6.56 -24.53
C ALA A 71 -12.50 -5.75 -25.16
N ASN A 72 -12.66 -4.48 -24.79
CA ASN A 72 -13.65 -3.55 -25.35
C ASN A 72 -13.02 -2.53 -26.31
N ASN A 73 -11.94 -2.93 -27.00
CA ASN A 73 -11.22 -2.15 -28.01
C ASN A 73 -10.55 -0.85 -27.52
N ILE A 74 -10.36 -0.71 -26.20
CA ILE A 74 -9.66 0.43 -25.62
C ILE A 74 -8.27 -0.03 -25.20
N LYS A 75 -7.26 0.31 -26.01
CA LYS A 75 -5.88 -0.13 -25.75
C LYS A 75 -5.27 0.66 -24.60
N VAL A 76 -4.85 -0.01 -23.52
CA VAL A 76 -4.10 0.65 -22.44
C VAL A 76 -2.70 0.97 -22.93
N VAL A 77 -2.34 2.24 -23.10
CA VAL A 77 -1.02 2.63 -23.62
C VAL A 77 -0.05 3.07 -22.53
N ALA A 78 -0.56 3.60 -21.42
CA ALA A 78 0.25 4.03 -20.29
C ALA A 78 -0.53 3.96 -18.97
N ILE A 79 0.17 3.57 -17.90
CA ILE A 79 -0.30 3.60 -16.52
C ILE A 79 0.76 4.35 -15.71
N PHE A 80 0.42 5.54 -15.21
CA PHE A 80 1.37 6.39 -14.49
C PHE A 80 1.19 6.27 -12.98
N PHE A 81 2.30 6.18 -12.25
CA PHE A 81 2.37 6.24 -10.79
C PHE A 81 3.25 7.39 -10.35
N ASP A 82 2.85 8.05 -9.25
CA ASP A 82 3.63 9.11 -8.62
C ASP A 82 5.06 8.64 -8.33
N GLY A 83 6.03 9.54 -8.48
CA GLY A 83 7.43 9.25 -8.13
C GLY A 83 8.15 10.41 -7.45
N ALA A 84 7.73 11.66 -7.65
CA ALA A 84 8.30 12.79 -6.92
C ALA A 84 7.23 13.88 -6.72
N LEU A 85 6.45 13.76 -5.64
CA LEU A 85 5.36 14.71 -5.40
C LEU A 85 5.94 16.11 -5.11
N PRO A 86 5.28 17.19 -5.61
CA PRO A 86 5.80 18.53 -5.49
C PRO A 86 5.79 19.03 -4.02
N PRO A 87 6.81 19.80 -3.59
CA PRO A 87 6.88 20.36 -2.24
C PRO A 87 5.66 21.21 -1.85
N SER A 88 5.01 21.86 -2.82
CA SER A 88 3.81 22.69 -2.61
C SER A 88 2.63 21.91 -2.01
N LYS A 89 2.52 20.60 -2.29
CA LYS A 89 1.45 19.73 -1.75
C LYS A 89 1.73 19.17 -0.36
N ARG A 90 2.84 19.54 0.28
CA ARG A 90 3.21 19.07 1.63
C ARG A 90 2.09 19.27 2.64
N THR A 91 1.52 20.47 2.71
CA THR A 91 0.47 20.81 3.68
C THR A 91 -0.77 19.93 3.50
N GLU A 92 -1.18 19.69 2.27
CA GLU A 92 -2.33 18.84 1.94
C GLU A 92 -2.08 17.38 2.34
N ARG A 93 -0.88 16.85 2.07
CA ARG A 93 -0.49 15.49 2.44
C ARG A 93 -0.53 15.28 3.95
N LEU A 94 0.00 16.24 4.72
CA LEU A 94 -0.03 16.18 6.18
C LEU A 94 -1.46 16.27 6.70
N SER A 95 -2.27 17.20 6.19
CA SER A 95 -3.67 17.33 6.56
C SER A 95 -4.46 16.04 6.31
N ARG A 96 -4.31 15.43 5.13
CA ARG A 96 -4.94 14.15 4.77
C ARG A 96 -4.49 13.00 5.67
N THR A 97 -3.19 12.92 5.97
CA THR A 97 -2.65 11.86 6.84
C THR A 97 -3.14 12.03 8.27
N GLU A 98 -3.20 13.26 8.78
CA GLU A 98 -3.73 13.59 10.10
C GLU A 98 -5.23 13.29 10.20
N GLN A 99 -6.01 13.59 9.16
CA GLN A 99 -7.43 13.23 9.09
C GLN A 99 -7.63 11.70 9.15
N ASN A 100 -6.79 10.93 8.44
CA ASN A 100 -6.84 9.48 8.48
C ASN A 100 -6.43 8.94 9.86
N ASN A 101 -5.40 9.51 10.48
CA ASN A 101 -4.96 9.18 11.84
C ASN A 101 -6.08 9.41 12.86
N ARG A 102 -6.81 10.53 12.77
CA ARG A 102 -7.99 10.80 13.62
C ARG A 102 -9.09 9.75 13.47
N ARG A 103 -9.32 9.21 12.27
CA ARG A 103 -10.31 8.13 12.06
C ARG A 103 -9.88 6.81 12.72
N VAL A 104 -8.58 6.52 12.74
CA VAL A 104 -8.03 5.37 13.48
C VAL A 104 -8.14 5.60 15.00
N GLN A 105 -7.91 6.82 15.48
CA GLN A 105 -8.13 7.18 16.88
C GLN A 105 -9.59 7.05 17.30
N GLN A 106 -10.53 7.45 16.43
CA GLN A 106 -11.95 7.25 16.66
C GLN A 106 -12.31 5.76 16.74
N LEU A 107 -11.66 4.88 15.94
CA LEU A 107 -11.78 3.41 16.12
C LEU A 107 -11.44 3.03 17.56
N ARG A 108 -10.26 3.48 18.00
CA ARG A 108 -9.68 3.09 19.28
C ARG A 108 -10.49 3.61 20.44
N ALA A 109 -11.05 4.81 20.32
CA ALA A 109 -11.96 5.38 21.29
C ALA A 109 -13.27 4.57 21.39
N ASN A 110 -13.84 4.18 20.25
CA ASN A 110 -15.07 3.38 20.21
C ASN A 110 -14.85 1.95 20.74
N TYR A 111 -13.63 1.42 20.61
CA TYR A 111 -13.24 0.12 21.11
C TYR A 111 -12.03 0.25 22.04
N SER A 112 -12.28 0.85 23.21
CA SER A 112 -11.26 1.25 24.20
C SER A 112 -10.61 0.08 24.96
N THR A 113 -11.20 -1.12 24.91
CA THR A 113 -10.68 -2.32 25.57
C THR A 113 -9.75 -3.11 24.63
N THR A 114 -9.63 -4.43 24.82
CA THR A 114 -8.80 -5.31 24.00
C THR A 114 -9.35 -5.49 22.59
N ALA A 115 -10.67 -5.40 22.42
CA ALA A 115 -11.34 -5.69 21.16
C ALA A 115 -11.03 -4.63 20.08
N CYS A 116 -10.80 -5.10 18.86
CA CYS A 116 -10.75 -4.32 17.63
C CYS A 116 -11.50 -5.13 16.58
N PRO A 117 -12.80 -4.86 16.32
CA PRO A 117 -13.51 -5.58 15.27
C PRO A 117 -12.91 -5.27 13.90
N VAL A 118 -13.33 -6.01 12.88
CA VAL A 118 -12.92 -5.79 11.49
C VAL A 118 -13.18 -4.32 11.11
N PRO A 119 -12.14 -3.57 10.70
CA PRO A 119 -12.23 -2.11 10.53
C PRO A 119 -12.83 -1.71 9.18
N THR A 120 -14.03 -2.20 8.85
CA THR A 120 -14.67 -1.97 7.55
C THR A 120 -14.92 -0.48 7.25
N TYR A 121 -15.33 0.29 8.26
CA TYR A 121 -15.65 1.72 8.13
C TYR A 121 -14.40 2.60 7.88
N LEU A 122 -13.18 2.08 8.08
CA LEU A 122 -11.94 2.76 7.69
C LEU A 122 -11.75 2.75 6.17
N GLY A 123 -12.34 1.78 5.46
CA GLY A 123 -12.20 1.62 4.01
C GLY A 123 -10.73 1.52 3.62
N SER A 124 -10.29 2.36 2.67
CA SER A 124 -8.92 2.36 2.17
C SER A 124 -7.86 2.76 3.20
N ILE A 125 -8.24 3.36 4.34
CA ILE A 125 -7.30 3.68 5.43
C ILE A 125 -6.68 2.40 6.02
N SER A 126 -7.39 1.27 5.95
CA SER A 126 -6.87 -0.04 6.37
C SER A 126 -5.75 -0.57 5.46
N TYR A 127 -5.45 0.11 4.36
CA TYR A 127 -4.53 -0.32 3.31
C TYR A 127 -3.43 0.72 3.05
N ALA A 128 -2.38 0.66 3.87
CA ALA A 128 -1.21 1.53 3.77
C ALA A 128 -0.49 1.49 2.39
N PHE A 129 -0.61 0.39 1.67
CA PHE A 129 0.25 0.07 0.51
C PHE A 129 -0.51 -0.16 -0.80
N LEU A 130 -1.72 0.41 -0.98
CA LEU A 130 -2.54 0.17 -2.18
C LEU A 130 -1.81 0.43 -3.50
N ALA A 131 -1.33 1.66 -3.70
CA ALA A 131 -0.66 2.05 -4.95
C ALA A 131 0.64 1.26 -5.16
N PRO A 132 1.55 1.13 -4.18
CA PRO A 132 2.71 0.26 -4.29
C PRO A 132 2.39 -1.21 -4.64
N ALA A 133 1.38 -1.79 -4.01
CA ALA A 133 0.99 -3.18 -4.26
C ALA A 133 0.54 -3.39 -5.71
N LEU A 134 -0.25 -2.45 -6.25
CA LEU A 134 -0.69 -2.50 -7.63
C LEU A 134 0.48 -2.25 -8.60
N GLN A 135 1.31 -1.25 -8.34
CA GLN A 135 2.46 -0.93 -9.19
C GLN A 135 3.39 -2.13 -9.33
N GLU A 136 3.75 -2.79 -8.23
CA GLU A 136 4.63 -3.97 -8.24
C GLU A 136 4.00 -5.16 -8.99
N ALA A 137 2.69 -5.38 -8.80
CA ALA A 137 1.99 -6.44 -9.50
C ALA A 137 1.91 -6.20 -11.00
N LEU A 138 1.71 -4.94 -11.42
CA LEU A 138 1.66 -4.58 -12.84
C LEU A 138 2.99 -4.85 -13.55
N GLN A 139 4.13 -4.66 -12.86
CA GLN A 139 5.46 -4.98 -13.39
C GLN A 139 5.67 -6.47 -13.69
N ASN A 140 4.86 -7.34 -13.08
CA ASN A 140 4.87 -8.79 -13.32
C ASN A 140 3.66 -9.25 -14.15
N SER A 141 3.06 -8.35 -14.93
CA SER A 141 1.85 -8.58 -15.72
C SER A 141 2.06 -8.20 -17.20
N PRO A 142 1.09 -8.48 -18.09
CA PRO A 142 1.13 -7.99 -19.48
C PRO A 142 1.23 -6.47 -19.63
N PHE A 143 0.95 -5.71 -18.56
CA PHE A 143 1.01 -4.24 -18.55
C PHE A 143 2.36 -3.66 -18.11
N ALA A 144 3.38 -4.50 -17.85
CA ALA A 144 4.67 -4.08 -17.30
C ALA A 144 5.35 -2.99 -18.14
N SER A 145 5.47 -3.20 -19.46
CA SER A 145 6.10 -2.24 -20.38
C SER A 145 5.35 -0.92 -20.54
N ARG A 146 4.12 -0.83 -20.01
CA ARG A 146 3.25 0.34 -20.07
C ARG A 146 3.05 0.99 -18.71
N THR A 147 3.69 0.46 -17.66
CA THR A 147 3.58 0.96 -16.30
C THR A 147 4.81 1.78 -15.97
N HIS A 148 4.60 3.04 -15.59
CA HIS A 148 5.67 4.01 -15.42
C HIS A 148 5.58 4.72 -14.09
N ILE A 149 6.73 4.92 -13.45
CA ILE A 149 6.87 5.82 -12.31
C ILE A 149 7.44 7.12 -12.81
N VAL A 150 6.69 8.18 -12.60
CA VAL A 150 7.00 9.48 -13.17
C VAL A 150 7.64 10.40 -12.14
N PRO A 151 8.55 11.30 -12.55
CA PRO A 151 9.22 12.24 -11.65
C PRO A 151 8.30 13.40 -11.28
N GLY A 152 7.15 13.10 -10.70
CA GLY A 152 6.06 14.03 -10.49
C GLY A 152 4.83 13.30 -9.97
N GLU A 153 3.67 13.91 -10.22
CA GLU A 153 2.37 13.30 -9.98
C GLU A 153 1.90 12.56 -11.24
N ALA A 154 1.22 11.43 -11.06
CA ALA A 154 0.71 10.63 -12.17
C ALA A 154 -0.28 11.40 -13.06
N ASP A 155 -1.11 12.24 -12.45
CA ASP A 155 -2.17 13.00 -13.13
C ASP A 155 -1.61 14.00 -14.15
N ASP A 156 -0.56 14.74 -13.79
CA ASP A 156 0.14 15.65 -14.70
C ASP A 156 0.71 14.92 -15.93
N TRP A 157 1.21 13.70 -15.75
CA TRP A 157 1.74 12.87 -16.83
C TRP A 157 0.63 12.23 -17.69
N CYS A 158 -0.50 11.88 -17.08
CA CYS A 158 -1.70 11.52 -17.83
C CYS A 158 -2.14 12.67 -18.74
N ALA A 159 -2.16 13.90 -18.21
CA ALA A 159 -2.54 15.07 -18.97
C ALA A 159 -1.56 15.38 -20.10
N LEU A 160 -0.25 15.31 -19.84
CA LEU A 160 0.78 15.50 -20.86
C LEU A 160 0.61 14.50 -22.01
N HIS A 161 0.45 13.20 -21.69
CA HIS A 161 0.28 12.18 -22.71
C HIS A 161 -0.94 12.44 -23.59
N ALA A 162 -2.08 12.79 -22.99
CA ALA A 162 -3.31 13.08 -23.74
C ALA A 162 -3.22 14.38 -24.57
N LYS A 163 -2.40 15.34 -24.16
CA LYS A 163 -2.12 16.55 -24.94
C LYS A 163 -1.29 16.26 -26.19
N GLU A 164 -0.38 15.30 -26.11
CA GLU A 164 0.52 14.93 -27.21
C GLU A 164 -0.07 13.86 -28.16
N ASN A 165 -1.15 13.19 -27.75
CA ASN A 165 -1.72 12.06 -28.47
C ASN A 165 -3.23 12.21 -28.65
N ALA A 166 -3.68 12.27 -29.90
CA ALA A 166 -5.09 12.28 -30.26
C ALA A 166 -5.80 10.99 -29.82
N LYS A 167 -7.12 11.06 -29.65
CA LYS A 167 -8.01 9.95 -29.22
C LYS A 167 -7.56 9.30 -27.91
N SER A 168 -7.10 10.11 -26.96
CA SER A 168 -6.74 9.66 -25.63
C SER A 168 -7.97 9.61 -24.70
N ILE A 169 -8.06 8.55 -23.89
CA ILE A 169 -9.02 8.46 -22.78
C ILE A 169 -8.22 8.45 -21.48
N ILE A 170 -8.40 9.48 -20.65
CA ILE A 170 -7.79 9.51 -19.32
C ILE A 170 -8.74 8.86 -18.31
N PHE A 171 -8.28 7.80 -17.64
CA PHE A 171 -8.99 7.17 -16.53
C PHE A 171 -8.42 7.66 -15.20
N THR A 172 -9.19 8.42 -14.44
CA THR A 172 -8.73 9.03 -13.18
C THR A 172 -9.85 9.11 -12.12
N SER A 173 -9.51 9.54 -10.91
CA SER A 173 -10.48 10.02 -9.91
C SER A 173 -10.24 11.48 -9.52
N ASP A 174 -9.33 12.17 -10.21
CA ASP A 174 -9.09 13.60 -10.04
C ASP A 174 -9.90 14.40 -11.06
N THR A 175 -10.78 15.26 -10.55
CA THR A 175 -11.64 16.09 -11.40
C THR A 175 -10.86 17.18 -12.10
N ASP A 176 -9.67 17.52 -11.62
CA ASP A 176 -8.84 18.59 -12.17
C ASP A 176 -8.33 18.27 -13.57
N LEU A 177 -8.24 16.98 -13.92
CA LEU A 177 -7.85 16.58 -15.28
C LEU A 177 -8.81 17.07 -16.35
N ILE A 178 -10.05 17.46 -16.03
CA ILE A 178 -10.93 18.04 -17.05
C ILE A 178 -10.53 19.47 -17.49
N LEU A 179 -9.61 20.11 -16.76
CA LEU A 179 -9.31 21.54 -16.91
C LEU A 179 -8.11 21.83 -17.79
N TYR A 180 -7.31 20.82 -18.13
CA TYR A 180 -6.16 20.98 -19.01
C TYR A 180 -6.61 21.18 -20.46
N ASP A 181 -5.71 21.75 -21.25
CA ASP A 181 -5.88 21.90 -22.69
C ASP A 181 -5.40 20.64 -23.42
N TYR A 182 -6.28 20.06 -24.24
CA TYR A 182 -6.09 18.75 -24.86
C TYR A 182 -6.39 18.78 -26.35
N CYS A 183 -6.04 17.70 -27.05
CA CYS A 183 -6.59 17.42 -28.38
C CYS A 183 -8.14 17.38 -28.32
N ILE A 184 -8.77 17.82 -29.40
CA ILE A 184 -10.23 17.96 -29.52
C ILE A 184 -11.01 16.65 -29.32
N ASP A 185 -10.36 15.50 -29.34
CA ASP A 185 -10.94 14.17 -29.21
C ASP A 185 -10.50 13.47 -27.91
N THR A 186 -9.98 14.22 -26.93
CA THR A 186 -9.65 13.67 -25.62
C THR A 186 -10.91 13.47 -24.77
N LEU A 187 -11.00 12.31 -24.13
CA LEU A 187 -12.06 11.97 -23.20
C LEU A 187 -11.51 11.78 -21.79
N ILE A 188 -12.26 12.27 -20.80
CA ILE A 188 -11.95 12.08 -19.38
C ILE A 188 -12.99 11.13 -18.79
N VAL A 189 -12.55 10.03 -18.20
CA VAL A 189 -13.41 9.04 -17.57
C VAL A 189 -13.06 8.98 -16.10
N PHE A 190 -14.04 9.29 -15.24
CA PHE A 190 -13.86 9.05 -13.82
C PHE A 190 -14.05 7.57 -13.51
N LEU A 191 -13.14 6.97 -12.75
CA LEU A 191 -13.13 5.53 -12.49
C LEU A 191 -14.41 5.00 -11.84
N HIS A 192 -15.13 5.83 -11.06
CA HIS A 192 -16.42 5.43 -10.50
C HIS A 192 -17.55 5.33 -11.53
N ASP A 193 -17.37 5.95 -12.70
CA ASP A 193 -18.27 5.96 -13.85
C ASP A 193 -17.78 5.01 -14.98
N ALA A 194 -16.66 4.31 -14.76
CA ALA A 194 -15.99 3.45 -15.74
C ALA A 194 -16.54 2.00 -15.76
N ASP A 195 -17.86 1.86 -15.86
CA ASP A 195 -18.50 0.55 -16.06
C ASP A 195 -18.38 0.14 -17.53
N VAL A 196 -17.46 -0.80 -17.78
CA VAL A 196 -17.18 -1.31 -19.13
C VAL A 196 -18.34 -2.17 -19.67
N SER A 197 -19.23 -2.68 -18.80
CA SER A 197 -20.31 -3.59 -19.23
C SER A 197 -21.53 -2.89 -19.84
N THR A 198 -21.83 -1.66 -19.39
CA THR A 198 -23.01 -0.89 -19.83
C THR A 198 -22.65 0.32 -20.71
N GLY A 199 -21.36 0.46 -21.03
CA GLY A 199 -20.81 1.61 -21.74
C GLY A 199 -20.23 2.66 -20.80
N ILE A 200 -19.16 3.31 -21.26
CA ILE A 200 -18.34 4.19 -20.43
C ILE A 200 -18.92 5.60 -20.45
N LYS A 201 -19.20 6.16 -19.26
CA LYS A 201 -19.58 7.56 -19.11
C LYS A 201 -18.31 8.41 -19.09
N ALA A 202 -18.16 9.25 -20.12
CA ALA A 202 -17.00 10.10 -20.32
C ALA A 202 -17.39 11.56 -20.45
N TYR A 203 -16.45 12.43 -20.10
CA TYR A 203 -16.53 13.87 -20.21
C TYR A 203 -15.62 14.29 -21.36
N TRP A 204 -16.18 15.04 -22.31
CA TRP A 204 -15.46 15.50 -23.48
C TRP A 204 -15.18 17.00 -23.32
N PRO A 205 -13.96 17.42 -22.90
CA PRO A 205 -13.70 18.81 -22.52
C PRO A 205 -14.04 19.81 -23.62
N ASP A 206 -13.69 19.53 -24.87
CA ASP A 206 -13.99 20.39 -26.02
C ASP A 206 -15.51 20.56 -26.25
N GLU A 207 -16.29 19.48 -26.19
CA GLU A 207 -17.75 19.57 -26.32
C GLU A 207 -18.41 20.28 -25.13
N ILE A 208 -17.88 20.11 -23.91
CA ILE A 208 -18.34 20.85 -22.74
C ILE A 208 -18.08 22.34 -22.93
N GLN A 209 -16.88 22.71 -23.39
CA GLN A 209 -16.51 24.11 -23.67
C GLN A 209 -17.46 24.75 -24.69
N LYS A 210 -17.77 24.06 -25.79
CA LYS A 210 -18.75 24.51 -26.80
C LYS A 210 -20.14 24.71 -26.21
N LYS A 211 -20.66 23.73 -25.45
CA LYS A 211 -21.99 23.81 -24.81
C LYS A 211 -22.09 24.95 -23.79
N LEU A 212 -21.01 25.21 -23.06
CA LEU A 212 -20.93 26.31 -22.10
C LEU A 212 -20.59 27.66 -22.75
N GLN A 213 -20.23 27.67 -24.03
CA GLN A 213 -19.73 28.85 -24.76
C GLN A 213 -18.51 29.48 -24.05
N LEU A 214 -17.57 28.64 -23.65
CA LEU A 214 -16.32 29.03 -23.00
C LEU A 214 -15.14 28.58 -23.86
N LYS A 215 -14.02 29.33 -23.83
CA LYS A 215 -12.77 28.95 -24.52
C LYS A 215 -11.92 27.93 -23.74
N SER A 216 -12.26 27.72 -22.47
CA SER A 216 -11.57 26.84 -21.53
C SER A 216 -12.49 26.64 -20.33
N LEU A 217 -12.34 25.52 -19.62
CA LEU A 217 -13.09 25.25 -18.39
C LEU A 217 -12.45 25.90 -17.15
N LEU A 218 -11.25 26.50 -17.26
CA LEU A 218 -10.57 27.16 -16.14
C LEU A 218 -11.39 28.30 -15.50
N PRO A 219 -12.00 29.24 -16.26
CA PRO A 219 -12.83 30.27 -15.66
C PRO A 219 -14.07 29.71 -14.96
N PHE A 220 -14.62 28.60 -15.45
CA PHE A 220 -15.76 27.92 -14.84
C PHE A 220 -15.38 27.32 -13.49
N ALA A 221 -14.26 26.61 -13.45
CA ALA A 221 -13.72 26.05 -12.22
C ALA A 221 -13.35 27.13 -11.20
N PHE A 222 -12.73 28.23 -11.64
CA PHE A 222 -12.41 29.37 -10.78
C PHE A 222 -13.67 30.04 -10.22
N ALA A 223 -14.70 30.25 -11.05
CA ALA A 223 -15.99 30.78 -10.59
C ALA A 223 -16.64 29.87 -9.54
N LEU A 224 -16.54 28.54 -9.70
CA LEU A 224 -17.04 27.57 -8.73
C LEU A 224 -16.32 27.66 -7.38
N LEU A 225 -15.01 27.89 -7.39
CA LEU A 225 -14.24 28.10 -6.15
C LEU A 225 -14.68 29.38 -5.40
N GLN A 226 -15.01 30.44 -6.14
CA GLN A 226 -15.48 31.71 -5.56
C GLN A 226 -16.93 31.64 -5.07
N GLY A 227 -17.79 30.89 -5.79
CA GLY A 227 -19.21 30.72 -5.47
C GLY A 227 -19.65 29.26 -5.44
N PRO A 228 -19.28 28.44 -4.43
CA PRO A 228 -19.62 27.01 -4.41
C PRO A 228 -21.12 26.71 -4.39
N GLN A 229 -21.93 27.66 -3.91
CA GLN A 229 -23.38 27.54 -3.80
C GLN A 229 -24.12 28.03 -5.05
N ASP A 230 -23.42 28.64 -6.01
CA ASP A 230 -24.02 29.20 -7.21
C ASP A 230 -24.66 28.10 -8.08
N THR A 231 -25.71 28.48 -8.79
CA THR A 231 -26.36 27.60 -9.78
C THR A 231 -25.47 27.41 -11.00
N ALA A 232 -25.71 26.38 -11.81
CA ALA A 232 -24.92 26.16 -13.03
C ALA A 232 -24.95 27.36 -13.99
N ASN A 233 -26.10 28.03 -14.12
CA ASN A 233 -26.24 29.21 -14.98
C ASN A 233 -25.47 30.42 -14.44
N ASP A 234 -25.49 30.62 -13.11
CA ASP A 234 -24.72 31.68 -12.46
C ASP A 234 -23.22 31.44 -12.63
N LEU A 235 -22.77 30.19 -12.46
CA LEU A 235 -21.36 29.81 -12.67
C LEU A 235 -20.91 30.10 -14.10
N VAL A 236 -21.71 29.78 -15.11
CA VAL A 236 -21.38 30.09 -16.52
C VAL A 236 -21.31 31.60 -16.76
N ARG A 237 -22.27 32.37 -16.21
CA ARG A 237 -22.26 33.84 -16.31
C ARG A 237 -21.00 34.42 -15.64
N ASN A 238 -20.70 33.97 -14.43
CA ASN A 238 -19.55 34.42 -13.65
C ASN A 238 -18.24 34.02 -14.33
N ALA A 239 -18.16 32.82 -14.92
CA ALA A 239 -17.01 32.35 -15.69
C ALA A 239 -16.68 33.25 -16.89
N LYS A 240 -17.71 33.75 -17.58
CA LYS A 240 -17.54 34.68 -18.72
C LYS A 240 -17.03 36.05 -18.28
N SER A 241 -17.29 36.45 -17.02
CA SER A 241 -16.86 37.74 -16.46
C SER A 241 -15.59 37.66 -15.61
N VAL A 242 -14.92 36.50 -15.51
CA VAL A 242 -13.67 36.38 -14.74
C VAL A 242 -12.59 37.29 -15.33
N ASP A 243 -12.00 38.12 -14.48
CA ASP A 243 -10.79 38.87 -14.83
C ASP A 243 -9.58 37.92 -14.89
N LYS A 244 -9.20 37.57 -16.12
CA LYS A 244 -8.08 36.67 -16.41
C LYS A 244 -6.71 37.28 -16.13
N GLY A 245 -6.63 38.60 -15.93
CA GLY A 245 -5.40 39.28 -15.51
C GLY A 245 -5.22 39.34 -14.00
N SER A 246 -6.25 38.98 -13.23
CA SER A 246 -6.20 39.04 -11.77
C SER A 246 -5.20 38.03 -11.21
N ILE A 247 -4.44 38.46 -10.19
CA ILE A 247 -3.45 37.62 -9.50
C ILE A 247 -4.07 36.29 -9.01
N PRO A 248 -5.26 36.27 -8.36
CA PRO A 248 -5.86 35.02 -7.89
C PRO A 248 -6.19 34.04 -9.02
N TYR A 249 -6.62 34.54 -10.18
CA TYR A 249 -6.89 33.69 -11.33
C TYR A 249 -5.59 33.14 -11.94
N LEU A 250 -4.58 34.00 -12.12
CA LEU A 250 -3.28 33.57 -12.63
C LEU A 250 -2.67 32.51 -11.72
N ASP A 251 -2.67 32.73 -10.40
CA ASP A 251 -2.20 31.75 -9.42
C ASP A 251 -2.95 30.42 -9.50
N PHE A 252 -4.28 30.45 -9.64
CA PHE A 252 -5.09 29.25 -9.85
C PHE A 252 -4.71 28.51 -11.14
N THR A 253 -4.52 29.23 -12.25
CA THR A 253 -4.27 28.61 -13.56
C THR A 253 -2.87 28.01 -13.74
N LYS A 254 -1.89 28.41 -12.91
CA LYS A 254 -0.48 27.99 -13.04
C LYS A 254 -0.30 26.49 -13.21
N ARG A 255 -1.06 25.66 -12.48
CA ARG A 255 -0.96 24.19 -12.56
C ARG A 255 -1.31 23.65 -13.95
N TYR A 256 -2.32 24.22 -14.61
CA TYR A 256 -2.88 23.68 -15.85
C TYR A 256 -2.16 24.15 -17.11
N ILE A 257 -1.32 25.18 -16.99
CA ILE A 257 -0.55 25.77 -18.10
C ILE A 257 0.95 25.46 -18.01
N ALA A 258 1.44 25.02 -16.85
CA ALA A 258 2.85 24.70 -16.67
C ALA A 258 3.24 23.47 -17.49
N GLU A 259 4.42 23.51 -18.11
CA GLU A 259 5.00 22.34 -18.76
C GLU A 259 5.50 21.36 -17.69
N VAL A 260 5.31 20.07 -17.94
CA VAL A 260 5.86 19.01 -17.10
C VAL A 260 7.36 18.91 -17.41
N VAL A 261 8.18 19.47 -16.53
CA VAL A 261 9.65 19.48 -16.70
C VAL A 261 10.27 18.25 -16.02
N PRO A 262 11.03 17.41 -16.74
CA PRO A 262 11.73 16.28 -16.13
C PRO A 262 12.89 16.77 -15.22
N PRO A 263 13.27 15.98 -14.19
CA PRO A 263 14.39 16.31 -13.30
C PRO A 263 15.70 16.55 -14.03
N LEU A 264 16.49 17.51 -13.52
CA LEU A 264 17.81 17.88 -14.03
C LEU A 264 18.73 16.66 -14.22
N TYR A 265 18.75 15.74 -13.26
CA TYR A 265 19.62 14.57 -13.34
C TYR A 265 19.24 13.58 -14.46
N LYS A 266 17.98 13.61 -14.96
CA LYS A 266 17.57 12.82 -16.13
C LYS A 266 17.97 13.48 -17.46
N SER A 267 18.21 14.79 -17.47
CA SER A 267 18.66 15.54 -18.65
C SER A 267 20.18 15.46 -18.89
N ASP A 268 20.93 15.03 -17.88
CA ASP A 268 22.40 14.94 -17.93
C ASP A 268 22.84 13.67 -18.67
N SER A 269 23.04 13.79 -19.98
CA SER A 269 23.39 12.68 -20.90
C SER A 269 24.69 11.95 -20.55
N ASN A 270 25.52 12.52 -19.68
CA ASN A 270 26.79 11.93 -19.23
C ASN A 270 26.65 10.97 -18.03
N ARG A 271 25.46 10.82 -17.43
CA ARG A 271 25.25 9.95 -16.26
C ARG A 271 24.28 8.81 -16.57
N THR A 272 24.58 7.61 -16.08
CA THR A 272 23.85 6.34 -16.29
C THR A 272 22.46 6.29 -15.63
N PHE A 273 21.79 7.43 -15.46
CA PHE A 273 20.52 7.54 -14.73
C PHE A 273 19.28 7.16 -15.55
N SER A 274 19.43 6.94 -16.85
CA SER A 274 18.35 6.44 -17.71
C SER A 274 17.94 4.99 -17.41
N SER A 275 18.71 4.28 -16.57
CA SER A 275 18.48 2.87 -16.19
C SER A 275 18.22 2.68 -14.69
N LEU A 276 17.62 3.66 -14.00
CA LEU A 276 17.23 3.46 -12.60
C LEU A 276 16.26 2.27 -12.51
N PRO A 277 16.39 1.42 -11.47
CA PRO A 277 15.47 0.31 -11.27
C PRO A 277 14.04 0.81 -11.00
N ASP A 278 13.05 -0.05 -11.17
CA ASP A 278 11.69 0.23 -10.73
C ASP A 278 11.65 0.37 -9.19
N LEU A 279 11.11 1.48 -8.72
CA LEU A 279 11.07 1.85 -7.30
C LEU A 279 9.63 1.82 -6.78
N ASP A 280 9.45 1.76 -5.48
CA ASP A 280 8.20 2.16 -4.85
C ASP A 280 8.08 3.69 -4.91
N VAL A 281 6.86 4.22 -5.02
CA VAL A 281 6.53 5.66 -5.03
C VAL A 281 7.32 6.48 -4.00
N ARG A 282 7.42 5.99 -2.75
CA ARG A 282 8.09 6.68 -1.64
C ARG A 282 9.61 6.60 -1.73
N VAL A 283 10.12 5.47 -2.20
CA VAL A 283 11.56 5.29 -2.43
C VAL A 283 11.99 6.15 -3.60
N SER A 284 11.19 6.19 -4.66
CA SER A 284 11.37 7.09 -5.80
C SER A 284 11.47 8.54 -5.33
N GLU A 285 10.54 9.01 -4.50
CA GLU A 285 10.52 10.40 -4.02
C GLU A 285 11.76 10.76 -3.21
N PHE A 286 12.23 9.84 -2.36
CA PHE A 286 13.51 10.01 -1.65
C PHE A 286 14.70 10.05 -2.61
N VAL A 287 14.77 9.10 -3.55
CA VAL A 287 15.86 8.99 -4.53
C VAL A 287 15.95 10.25 -5.40
N HIS A 288 14.81 10.78 -5.86
CA HIS A 288 14.73 12.05 -6.57
C HIS A 288 15.36 13.19 -5.76
N GLN A 289 14.93 13.39 -4.52
CA GLN A 289 15.47 14.46 -3.66
C GLN A 289 16.96 14.27 -3.36
N ALA A 290 17.40 13.03 -3.12
CA ALA A 290 18.81 12.73 -2.82
C ALA A 290 19.73 12.94 -4.03
N LEU A 291 19.30 12.53 -5.23
CA LEU A 291 20.06 12.73 -6.47
C LEU A 291 20.07 14.19 -6.92
N GLU A 292 19.07 14.99 -6.52
CA GLU A 292 19.05 16.45 -6.66
C GLU A 292 19.82 17.18 -5.56
N HIS A 293 20.55 16.45 -4.71
CA HIS A 293 21.39 17.00 -3.65
C HIS A 293 20.63 17.83 -2.60
N SER A 294 19.39 17.45 -2.29
CA SER A 294 18.67 18.00 -1.14
C SER A 294 19.40 17.66 0.16
N ASP A 295 19.70 18.68 0.98
CA ASP A 295 20.29 18.50 2.31
C ASP A 295 19.28 17.98 3.34
N SER A 296 17.98 18.15 3.06
CA SER A 296 16.91 17.82 3.99
C SER A 296 15.76 17.07 3.30
N PRO A 297 16.03 15.91 2.67
CA PRO A 297 15.00 15.16 1.98
C PRO A 297 13.95 14.67 2.98
N PHE A 298 12.71 14.60 2.53
CA PHE A 298 11.61 14.13 3.35
C PHE A 298 11.01 12.85 2.78
N VAL A 299 10.52 12.00 3.68
CA VAL A 299 9.88 10.72 3.36
C VAL A 299 8.58 10.61 4.14
N TYR A 300 7.48 10.32 3.47
CA TYR A 300 6.18 10.16 4.13
C TYR A 300 5.90 8.69 4.36
N MET A 301 6.05 8.26 5.61
CA MET A 301 5.75 6.89 5.99
C MET A 301 4.24 6.66 5.90
N PRO A 302 3.78 5.55 5.28
CA PRO A 302 2.36 5.28 5.18
C PRO A 302 1.72 5.18 6.57
N LEU A 303 0.50 5.69 6.74
CA LEU A 303 -0.25 5.44 7.96
C LEU A 303 -0.61 3.95 8.03
N LEU A 304 0.04 3.22 8.95
CA LEU A 304 -0.28 1.82 9.21
C LEU A 304 -1.54 1.75 10.08
N MET A 305 -2.33 0.68 9.89
CA MET A 305 -3.42 0.37 10.82
C MET A 305 -2.82 -0.20 12.11
N GLU A 306 -2.65 0.66 13.11
CA GLU A 306 -1.97 0.38 14.37
C GLU A 306 -2.76 0.90 15.58
N ASP A 307 -2.41 0.46 16.79
CA ASP A 307 -3.02 0.96 18.03
C ASP A 307 -2.47 2.37 18.34
N PRO A 308 -3.29 3.43 18.23
CA PRO A 308 -2.80 4.79 18.46
C PRO A 308 -2.42 5.03 19.92
N SER A 309 -2.83 4.18 20.86
CA SER A 309 -2.40 4.25 22.27
C SER A 309 -0.98 3.71 22.52
N GLN A 310 -0.36 3.08 21.52
CA GLN A 310 1.02 2.59 21.58
C GLN A 310 1.97 3.44 20.73
N ALA A 311 3.27 3.27 20.95
CA ALA A 311 4.31 3.85 20.12
C ALA A 311 4.17 3.40 18.65
N SER A 312 4.58 4.26 17.71
CA SER A 312 4.41 3.97 16.28
C SER A 312 5.17 2.71 15.87
N ALA A 313 4.50 1.89 15.06
CA ALA A 313 5.07 0.75 14.38
C ALA A 313 6.28 1.14 13.52
N TRP A 314 6.35 2.38 13.03
CA TRP A 314 7.49 2.90 12.27
C TRP A 314 8.78 3.05 13.08
N ASN A 315 8.73 2.90 14.41
CA ASN A 315 9.96 2.71 15.19
C ASN A 315 10.67 1.42 14.77
N MET A 316 9.95 0.38 14.37
CA MET A 316 10.53 -0.87 13.92
C MET A 316 11.23 -0.67 12.57
N GLY A 317 12.47 -1.11 12.45
CA GLY A 317 13.28 -0.99 11.23
C GLY A 317 13.83 0.42 10.98
N CYS A 318 13.84 1.30 11.99
CA CYS A 318 14.41 2.65 11.87
C CYS A 318 15.89 2.60 11.45
N ASP A 319 16.68 1.70 12.05
CA ASP A 319 18.10 1.53 11.72
C ASP A 319 18.32 1.03 10.29
N VAL A 320 17.44 0.15 9.81
CA VAL A 320 17.46 -0.34 8.42
C VAL A 320 17.23 0.82 7.45
N ARG A 321 16.28 1.71 7.75
CA ARG A 321 16.03 2.90 6.92
C ARG A 321 17.16 3.92 7.02
N ALA A 322 17.74 4.12 8.20
CA ALA A 322 18.91 4.98 8.38
C ALA A 322 20.09 4.49 7.52
N MET A 323 20.40 3.19 7.54
CA MET A 323 21.40 2.59 6.65
C MET A 323 21.05 2.82 5.17
N ALA A 324 19.79 2.61 4.80
CA ALA A 324 19.34 2.80 3.42
C ALA A 324 19.56 4.24 2.94
N TYR A 325 19.09 5.23 3.71
CA TYR A 325 19.26 6.64 3.37
C TYR A 325 20.73 7.04 3.26
N SER A 326 21.57 6.51 4.14
CA SER A 326 23.01 6.79 4.18
C SER A 326 23.76 6.38 2.93
N LEU A 327 23.23 5.42 2.15
CA LEU A 327 23.84 5.03 0.87
C LEU A 327 23.80 6.18 -0.15
N LEU A 328 22.74 6.99 -0.14
CA LEU A 328 22.55 8.12 -1.06
C LEU A 328 22.79 9.48 -0.40
N ALA A 329 23.24 9.50 0.86
CA ALA A 329 23.41 10.71 1.64
C ALA A 329 24.62 11.55 1.21
N SER A 330 24.47 12.87 1.29
CA SER A 330 25.59 13.82 1.36
C SER A 330 26.05 13.96 2.81
N GLU A 331 27.24 14.53 3.05
CA GLU A 331 27.84 14.65 4.40
C GLU A 331 26.95 15.38 5.43
N ARG A 332 26.03 16.23 4.98
CA ARG A 332 25.14 17.02 5.84
C ARG A 332 23.67 16.58 5.79
N MET A 333 23.38 15.49 5.08
CA MET A 333 22.00 15.09 4.83
C MET A 333 21.31 14.58 6.10
N VAL A 334 20.18 15.22 6.45
CA VAL A 334 19.27 14.76 7.51
C VAL A 334 17.93 14.42 6.87
N VAL A 335 17.49 13.17 7.00
CA VAL A 335 16.24 12.72 6.41
C VAL A 335 15.09 13.00 7.38
N HIS A 336 14.01 13.60 6.86
CA HIS A 336 12.82 13.93 7.61
C HIS A 336 11.71 12.91 7.34
N GLU A 337 11.52 11.94 8.23
CA GLU A 337 10.40 11.00 8.16
C GLU A 337 9.12 11.63 8.74
N TYR A 338 8.11 11.87 7.91
CA TYR A 338 6.77 12.18 8.39
C TYR A 338 6.05 10.90 8.76
N ARG A 339 5.77 10.72 10.05
CA ARG A 339 5.13 9.53 10.60
C ARG A 339 4.31 9.86 11.84
N ARG A 340 3.48 8.93 12.29
CA ARG A 340 2.77 9.09 13.56
C ARG A 340 3.78 9.10 14.72
N LYS A 341 3.64 10.06 15.63
CA LYS A 341 4.31 10.10 16.94
C LYS A 341 3.25 10.39 17.99
N ALA A 342 3.03 9.41 18.87
CA ALA A 342 1.89 9.42 19.79
C ALA A 342 0.57 9.64 19.03
N GLN A 343 -0.15 10.75 19.29
CA GLN A 343 -1.47 11.02 18.71
C GLN A 343 -1.44 11.91 17.46
N VAL A 344 -0.29 12.33 16.96
CA VAL A 344 -0.21 13.25 15.82
C VAL A 344 0.78 12.77 14.77
N VAL A 345 0.61 13.22 13.53
CA VAL A 345 1.61 13.06 12.48
C VAL A 345 2.62 14.20 12.58
N THR A 346 3.89 13.86 12.74
CA THR A 346 4.98 14.84 12.86
C THR A 346 6.23 14.31 12.17
N VAL A 347 7.21 15.20 12.00
CA VAL A 347 8.53 14.85 11.53
C VAL A 347 9.33 14.12 12.61
N GLN A 348 10.05 13.09 12.19
CA GLN A 348 11.15 12.46 12.90
C GLN A 348 12.42 12.64 12.06
N GLU A 349 13.44 13.22 12.65
CA GLU A 349 14.77 13.29 12.02
C GLU A 349 15.45 11.93 12.11
N VAL A 350 16.02 11.50 10.99
CA VAL A 350 16.86 10.31 10.85
C VAL A 350 18.24 10.77 10.42
N VAL A 351 19.19 10.65 11.33
CA VAL A 351 20.60 10.99 11.09
C VAL A 351 21.22 9.91 10.22
N THR A 352 21.88 10.32 9.14
CA THR A 352 22.57 9.41 8.23
C THR A 352 23.97 9.10 8.75
N TYR A 353 24.47 7.91 8.44
CA TYR A 353 25.83 7.48 8.71
C TYR A 353 26.78 8.14 7.70
N PRO A 354 27.94 8.65 8.15
CA PRO A 354 29.03 8.97 7.22
C PRO A 354 29.42 7.73 6.40
N LEU A 355 29.77 7.92 5.13
CA LEU A 355 30.11 6.80 4.22
C LEU A 355 31.22 5.88 4.76
N LYS A 356 32.15 6.44 5.55
CA LYS A 356 33.23 5.69 6.21
C LYS A 356 32.75 4.73 7.31
N ASP A 357 31.61 5.02 7.93
CA ASP A 357 31.07 4.28 9.07
C ASP A 357 30.01 3.25 8.62
N LEU A 358 29.55 3.36 7.37
CA LEU A 358 28.54 2.51 6.76
C LEU A 358 28.96 1.03 6.50
N PRO A 359 30.22 0.68 6.20
CA PRO A 359 30.59 -0.71 5.91
C PRO A 359 30.28 -1.69 7.03
N THR A 360 30.51 -1.31 8.29
CA THR A 360 30.29 -2.18 9.46
C THR A 360 28.83 -2.61 9.60
N PRO A 361 27.84 -1.70 9.73
CA PRO A 361 26.44 -2.09 9.89
C PRO A 361 25.88 -2.80 8.65
N ILE A 362 26.36 -2.50 7.44
CA ILE A 362 25.99 -3.21 6.21
C ILE A 362 26.49 -4.65 6.21
N THR A 363 27.76 -4.89 6.58
CA THR A 363 28.31 -6.24 6.71
C THR A 363 27.60 -7.03 7.82
N ASP A 364 27.21 -6.38 8.92
CA ASP A 364 26.45 -7.03 9.98
C ASP A 364 25.04 -7.44 9.52
N LEU A 365 24.34 -6.59 8.76
CA LEU A 365 23.04 -6.93 8.16
C LEU A 365 23.18 -8.09 7.15
N GLU A 366 24.20 -8.06 6.30
CA GLU A 366 24.50 -9.16 5.35
C GLU A 366 24.72 -10.47 6.08
N ARG A 367 25.53 -10.45 7.15
CA ARG A 367 25.78 -11.63 7.99
C ARG A 367 24.48 -12.16 8.60
N GLN A 368 23.64 -11.29 9.16
CA GLN A 368 22.35 -11.68 9.75
C GLN A 368 21.42 -12.34 8.72
N ILE A 369 21.27 -11.74 7.54
CA ILE A 369 20.44 -12.29 6.46
C ILE A 369 21.00 -13.63 5.99
N ARG A 370 22.32 -13.74 5.79
CA ARG A 370 22.97 -15.01 5.40
C ARG A 370 22.71 -16.10 6.43
N THR A 371 22.98 -15.83 7.71
CA THR A 371 22.74 -16.80 8.80
C THR A 371 21.29 -17.24 8.86
N LEU A 372 20.34 -16.32 8.67
CA LEU A 372 18.93 -16.66 8.62
C LEU A 372 18.59 -17.55 7.41
N MET A 373 19.13 -17.25 6.23
CA MET A 373 18.91 -18.06 5.03
C MET A 373 19.46 -19.47 5.19
N ASP A 374 20.68 -19.61 5.72
CA ASP A 374 21.31 -20.91 5.99
C ASP A 374 20.47 -21.72 7.00
N TRP A 375 19.98 -21.07 8.06
CA TRP A 375 19.06 -21.66 9.02
C TRP A 375 17.74 -22.11 8.37
N ALA A 376 17.15 -21.27 7.52
CA ALA A 376 15.91 -21.58 6.82
C ALA A 376 16.09 -22.77 5.85
N THR A 377 17.22 -22.85 5.15
CA THR A 377 17.58 -24.00 4.33
C THR A 377 17.72 -25.27 5.17
N PHE A 378 18.42 -25.20 6.30
CA PHE A 378 18.58 -26.32 7.23
C PHE A 378 17.22 -26.81 7.78
N ARG A 379 16.33 -25.88 8.14
CA ARG A 379 14.96 -26.16 8.61
C ARG A 379 14.00 -26.54 7.48
N LYS A 380 14.41 -26.48 6.21
CA LYS A 380 13.54 -26.66 5.03
C LYS A 380 12.28 -25.80 5.10
N LEU A 381 12.48 -24.54 5.50
CA LEU A 381 11.41 -23.58 5.72
C LEU A 381 10.67 -23.28 4.41
N GLN A 382 9.34 -23.10 4.49
CA GLN A 382 8.60 -22.53 3.36
C GLN A 382 9.11 -21.11 3.05
N PRO A 383 9.38 -20.75 1.78
CA PRO A 383 9.96 -19.44 1.42
C PRO A 383 9.17 -18.25 1.97
N MET A 384 7.85 -18.35 2.02
CA MET A 384 6.94 -17.29 2.51
C MET A 384 7.04 -17.03 4.02
N LEU A 385 7.70 -17.89 4.79
CA LEU A 385 7.92 -17.70 6.24
C LEU A 385 9.23 -16.99 6.57
N LEU A 386 10.22 -17.02 5.68
CA LEU A 386 11.56 -16.50 5.94
C LEU A 386 11.53 -15.04 6.38
N TRP A 387 10.93 -14.18 5.56
CA TRP A 387 10.91 -12.74 5.78
C TRP A 387 10.00 -12.31 6.94
N PRO A 388 8.80 -12.88 7.15
CA PRO A 388 8.04 -12.63 8.37
C PRO A 388 8.79 -12.99 9.66
N LEU A 389 9.57 -14.07 9.67
CA LEU A 389 10.38 -14.46 10.82
C LEU A 389 11.59 -13.54 11.01
N PHE A 390 12.20 -13.05 9.93
CA PHE A 390 13.23 -12.01 10.04
C PHE A 390 12.67 -10.67 10.55
N ALA A 391 11.50 -10.27 10.05
CA ALA A 391 10.82 -9.08 10.53
C ALA A 391 10.48 -9.20 12.02
N LEU A 392 10.12 -10.41 12.48
CA LEU A 392 9.93 -10.69 13.89
C LEU A 392 11.22 -10.50 14.70
N SER A 393 12.38 -10.97 14.22
CA SER A 393 13.65 -10.75 14.94
C SER A 393 14.00 -9.27 15.06
N LEU A 394 13.76 -8.47 14.01
CA LEU A 394 13.93 -7.02 14.06
C LEU A 394 12.95 -6.36 15.03
N VAL A 395 11.69 -6.81 15.07
CA VAL A 395 10.69 -6.29 16.02
C VAL A 395 11.06 -6.65 17.45
N LEU A 396 11.54 -7.86 17.72
CA LEU A 396 11.93 -8.30 19.06
C LEU A 396 13.12 -7.50 19.60
N ALA A 397 14.09 -7.17 18.76
CA ALA A 397 15.25 -6.36 19.16
C ALA A 397 14.88 -4.96 19.68
N GLU A 398 13.74 -4.41 19.22
CA GLU A 398 13.27 -3.07 19.57
C GLU A 398 12.25 -3.04 20.72
N LEU A 399 11.72 -4.21 21.13
CA LEU A 399 10.67 -4.29 22.13
C LEU A 399 11.22 -4.53 23.53
N ASN A 400 10.80 -3.68 24.48
CA ASN A 400 11.07 -3.90 25.91
C ASN A 400 10.41 -5.17 26.47
N SER A 401 9.32 -5.62 25.84
CA SER A 401 8.58 -6.81 26.27
C SER A 401 8.16 -7.64 25.06
N ALA A 402 8.54 -8.91 25.06
CA ALA A 402 8.20 -9.83 23.99
C ALA A 402 6.68 -10.03 23.87
N PRO A 403 6.12 -10.11 22.66
CA PRO A 403 4.73 -10.51 22.49
C PRO A 403 4.52 -11.96 22.92
N ALA A 404 3.29 -12.34 23.27
CA ALA A 404 2.98 -13.73 23.56
C ALA A 404 3.09 -14.58 22.28
N ILE A 405 3.73 -15.75 22.34
CA ILE A 405 3.86 -16.65 21.18
C ILE A 405 2.52 -16.90 20.47
N PRO A 406 1.40 -17.21 21.14
CA PRO A 406 0.13 -17.42 20.46
C PRO A 406 -0.33 -16.23 19.60
N LEU A 407 0.01 -15.00 19.98
CA LEU A 407 -0.26 -13.81 19.18
C LEU A 407 0.61 -13.78 17.92
N VAL A 408 1.90 -14.10 18.06
CA VAL A 408 2.83 -14.18 16.92
C VAL A 408 2.36 -15.21 15.89
N LEU A 409 1.97 -16.41 16.35
CA LEU A 409 1.48 -17.48 15.47
C LEU A 409 0.26 -17.02 14.67
N ARG A 410 -0.67 -16.32 15.31
CA ARG A 410 -1.86 -15.76 14.66
C ARG A 410 -1.49 -14.72 13.63
N VAL A 411 -0.63 -13.76 13.98
CA VAL A 411 -0.24 -12.66 13.08
C VAL A 411 0.48 -13.19 11.84
N ILE A 412 1.46 -14.09 12.00
CA ILE A 412 2.19 -14.68 10.86
C ILE A 412 1.25 -15.45 9.92
N ASN A 413 0.28 -16.18 10.47
CA ASN A 413 -0.71 -16.93 9.70
C ASN A 413 -1.89 -16.08 9.18
N GLY A 414 -1.95 -14.78 9.53
CA GLY A 414 -3.08 -13.91 9.17
C GLY A 414 -4.40 -14.31 9.84
N ASP A 415 -4.36 -14.96 11.01
CA ASP A 415 -5.52 -15.43 11.78
C ASP A 415 -6.02 -14.31 12.69
N PHE A 416 -6.79 -13.37 12.12
CA PHE A 416 -7.25 -12.18 12.84
C PHE A 416 -8.16 -12.53 14.00
N ASP A 417 -7.75 -12.14 15.21
CA ASP A 417 -8.47 -12.46 16.45
C ASP A 417 -9.33 -11.31 17.00
N ASN A 418 -9.55 -10.27 16.20
CA ASN A 418 -10.31 -9.08 16.58
C ASN A 418 -9.72 -8.34 17.79
N THR A 419 -8.40 -8.26 17.92
CA THR A 419 -7.73 -7.53 19.01
C THR A 419 -6.79 -6.43 18.53
N TRP A 420 -6.66 -5.37 19.33
CA TRP A 420 -5.65 -4.33 19.11
C TRP A 420 -4.22 -4.85 19.18
N SER A 421 -3.96 -5.88 20.00
CA SER A 421 -2.66 -6.54 20.07
C SER A 421 -2.27 -7.18 18.73
N PHE A 422 -3.21 -7.81 18.03
CA PHE A 422 -2.96 -8.35 16.69
C PHE A 422 -2.66 -7.22 15.72
N VAL A 423 -3.52 -6.19 15.70
CA VAL A 423 -3.38 -5.04 14.78
C VAL A 423 -2.01 -4.38 14.97
N GLN A 424 -1.60 -4.13 16.22
CA GLN A 424 -0.31 -3.52 16.51
C GLN A 424 0.88 -4.39 16.09
N LEU A 425 0.86 -5.70 16.40
CA LEU A 425 1.96 -6.58 16.04
C LEU A 425 2.06 -6.76 14.52
N MET A 426 0.93 -6.87 13.81
CA MET A 426 0.90 -6.87 12.35
C MET A 426 1.54 -5.59 11.78
N ALA A 427 1.15 -4.41 12.28
CA ALA A 427 1.73 -3.15 11.84
C ALA A 427 3.25 -3.08 12.07
N ARG A 428 3.74 -3.58 13.22
CA ARG A 428 5.18 -3.64 13.53
C ARG A 428 5.95 -4.53 12.53
N LEU A 429 5.42 -5.72 12.24
CA LEU A 429 6.03 -6.61 11.23
C LEU A 429 6.00 -5.97 9.83
N GLN A 430 4.90 -5.32 9.45
CA GLN A 430 4.79 -4.60 8.19
C GLN A 430 5.81 -3.46 8.07
N SER A 431 6.01 -2.69 9.14
CA SER A 431 7.04 -1.63 9.18
C SER A 431 8.44 -2.20 8.96
N ALA A 432 8.79 -3.28 9.66
CA ALA A 432 10.10 -3.93 9.51
C ALA A 432 10.29 -4.48 8.09
N LEU A 433 9.30 -5.21 7.55
CA LEU A 433 9.33 -5.73 6.18
C LEU A 433 9.44 -4.61 5.13
N TYR A 434 8.66 -3.55 5.28
CA TYR A 434 8.70 -2.42 4.34
C TYR A 434 10.02 -1.68 4.41
N SER A 435 10.61 -1.55 5.60
CA SER A 435 11.95 -0.96 5.77
C SER A 435 13.03 -1.78 5.05
N LEU A 436 12.96 -3.11 5.08
CA LEU A 436 13.84 -3.98 4.30
C LEU A 436 13.62 -3.81 2.78
N ARG A 437 12.37 -3.64 2.34
CA ARG A 437 12.05 -3.35 0.93
C ARG A 437 12.62 -2.01 0.48
N MET A 438 12.49 -0.96 1.30
CA MET A 438 13.11 0.34 1.03
C MET A 438 14.63 0.24 0.92
N PHE A 439 15.26 -0.47 1.86
CA PHE A 439 16.69 -0.73 1.83
C PHE A 439 17.10 -1.44 0.52
N SER A 440 16.47 -2.56 0.17
CA SER A 440 16.78 -3.31 -1.05
C SER A 440 16.70 -2.45 -2.31
N GLN A 441 15.65 -1.64 -2.44
CA GLN A 441 15.49 -0.75 -3.61
C GLN A 441 16.57 0.33 -3.66
N ILE A 442 16.92 0.93 -2.52
CA ILE A 442 17.98 1.94 -2.44
C ILE A 442 19.35 1.31 -2.73
N VAL A 443 19.62 0.07 -2.30
CA VAL A 443 20.82 -0.68 -2.68
C VAL A 443 20.92 -0.82 -4.19
N ARG A 444 19.83 -1.20 -4.88
CA ARG A 444 19.82 -1.30 -6.35
C ARG A 444 20.14 0.02 -7.03
N VAL A 445 19.57 1.12 -6.54
CA VAL A 445 19.90 2.47 -7.04
C VAL A 445 21.39 2.77 -6.80
N TRP A 446 21.88 2.54 -5.60
CA TRP A 446 23.28 2.79 -5.24
C TRP A 446 24.25 2.05 -6.16
N LEU A 447 23.98 0.77 -6.43
CA LEU A 447 24.82 -0.07 -7.29
C LEU A 447 24.93 0.46 -8.72
N VAL A 448 23.88 1.12 -9.22
CA VAL A 448 23.82 1.79 -10.53
C VAL A 448 24.55 3.14 -10.50
N VAL A 449 24.30 3.97 -9.48
CA VAL A 449 24.77 5.38 -9.47
C VAL A 449 26.17 5.57 -8.88
N LYS A 450 26.70 4.56 -8.17
CA LYS A 450 28.06 4.56 -7.58
C LYS A 450 28.89 3.35 -8.06
N PRO A 451 29.17 3.20 -9.38
CA PRO A 451 29.88 2.03 -9.91
C PRO A 451 31.35 1.92 -9.44
N LYS A 452 31.96 3.03 -9.03
CA LYS A 452 33.38 3.13 -8.62
C LYS A 452 33.57 3.34 -7.10
N ALA A 453 32.54 3.05 -6.30
CA ALA A 453 32.64 3.16 -4.84
C ALA A 453 33.54 2.06 -4.24
N ASP A 454 33.78 2.15 -2.94
CA ASP A 454 34.58 1.17 -2.19
C ASP A 454 34.17 -0.28 -2.49
N GLN A 455 35.14 -1.12 -2.82
CA GLN A 455 34.91 -2.49 -3.29
C GLN A 455 34.27 -3.36 -2.20
N ARG A 456 34.71 -3.21 -0.94
CA ARG A 456 34.21 -4.05 0.16
C ARG A 456 32.76 -3.74 0.49
N LEU A 457 32.39 -2.46 0.52
CA LEU A 457 31.00 -2.05 0.65
C LEU A 457 30.17 -2.55 -0.54
N ARG A 458 30.69 -2.40 -1.77
CA ARG A 458 30.01 -2.85 -2.99
C ARG A 458 29.76 -4.35 -2.99
N ASP A 459 30.72 -5.18 -2.59
CA ASP A 459 30.58 -6.64 -2.53
C ASP A 459 29.50 -7.06 -1.52
N SER A 460 29.48 -6.41 -0.35
CA SER A 460 28.44 -6.66 0.67
C SER A 460 27.05 -6.30 0.14
N LEU A 461 26.94 -5.17 -0.56
CA LEU A 461 25.69 -4.70 -1.15
C LEU A 461 25.21 -5.57 -2.33
N LEU A 462 26.13 -6.12 -3.14
CA LEU A 462 25.78 -7.09 -4.18
C LEU A 462 25.24 -8.39 -3.57
N SER A 463 25.87 -8.90 -2.49
CA SER A 463 25.37 -10.09 -1.80
C SER A 463 23.99 -9.84 -1.17
N LEU A 464 23.79 -8.67 -0.57
CA LEU A 464 22.49 -8.26 -0.05
C LEU A 464 21.43 -8.16 -1.15
N ASP A 465 21.72 -7.51 -2.28
CA ASP A 465 20.80 -7.42 -3.42
C ASP A 465 20.35 -8.82 -3.87
N GLU A 466 21.30 -9.73 -4.09
CA GLU A 466 20.99 -11.09 -4.53
C GLU A 466 20.06 -11.82 -3.55
N ARG A 467 20.36 -11.77 -2.25
CA ARG A 467 19.58 -12.45 -1.21
C ARG A 467 18.20 -11.84 -1.03
N MET A 468 18.11 -10.50 -1.07
CA MET A 468 16.87 -9.76 -0.85
C MET A 468 15.89 -9.83 -2.03
N ARG A 469 16.29 -10.34 -3.20
CA ARG A 469 15.36 -10.65 -4.32
C ARG A 469 14.25 -11.63 -3.94
N THR A 470 14.44 -12.42 -2.88
CA THR A 470 13.43 -13.35 -2.36
C THR A 470 12.39 -12.68 -1.45
N LEU A 471 12.49 -11.37 -1.19
CA LEU A 471 11.48 -10.62 -0.44
C LEU A 471 10.12 -10.76 -1.15
N PRO A 472 9.04 -11.13 -0.42
CA PRO A 472 7.74 -11.28 -1.04
C PRO A 472 7.23 -9.91 -1.50
N SER A 473 6.48 -9.92 -2.60
CA SER A 473 5.75 -8.75 -3.07
C SER A 473 4.75 -8.28 -2.02
N ILE A 474 4.30 -7.02 -2.08
CA ILE A 474 3.30 -6.51 -1.12
C ILE A 474 2.01 -7.35 -1.13
N PRO A 475 1.44 -7.73 -2.31
CA PRO A 475 0.27 -8.60 -2.37
C PRO A 475 0.42 -9.96 -1.68
N GLU A 476 1.63 -10.53 -1.71
CA GLU A 476 1.91 -11.86 -1.15
C GLU A 476 2.33 -11.78 0.32
N GLY A 477 3.09 -10.75 0.69
CA GLY A 477 3.76 -10.63 1.98
C GLY A 477 2.94 -9.92 3.06
N PHE A 478 2.14 -8.92 2.70
CA PHE A 478 1.50 -8.01 3.66
C PHE A 478 0.04 -8.40 3.94
N GLY A 479 -0.32 -8.51 5.22
CA GLY A 479 -1.68 -8.81 5.65
C GLY A 479 -2.55 -7.57 5.93
N VAL A 480 -3.86 -7.75 6.02
CA VAL A 480 -4.85 -6.73 6.37
C VAL A 480 -5.73 -7.28 7.49
N PRO A 481 -5.93 -6.57 8.61
CA PRO A 481 -6.83 -7.04 9.67
C PRO A 481 -8.22 -7.38 9.14
N GLY A 482 -8.68 -8.61 9.36
CA GLY A 482 -9.98 -9.11 8.90
C GLY A 482 -10.01 -9.71 7.49
N GLN A 483 -8.87 -9.88 6.83
CA GLN A 483 -8.79 -10.66 5.59
C GLN A 483 -8.92 -12.18 5.84
N THR A 484 -9.02 -12.97 4.76
CA THR A 484 -8.95 -14.44 4.84
C THR A 484 -7.59 -14.89 5.40
N LYS A 485 -7.62 -15.89 6.30
CA LYS A 485 -6.42 -16.51 6.88
C LYS A 485 -5.50 -17.05 5.77
N ARG A 486 -4.20 -16.75 5.85
CA ARG A 486 -3.19 -17.14 4.86
C ARG A 486 -2.53 -18.50 5.16
N VAL A 487 -2.67 -19.01 6.39
CA VAL A 487 -2.10 -20.30 6.88
C VAL A 487 -0.75 -20.65 6.24
N LEU A 488 0.33 -20.01 6.68
CA LEU A 488 1.67 -20.28 6.17
C LEU A 488 2.28 -21.56 6.76
N ALA A 489 1.98 -21.87 8.01
CA ALA A 489 2.36 -23.14 8.64
C ALA A 489 1.34 -23.53 9.71
N ASN A 490 1.30 -24.83 10.04
CA ASN A 490 0.55 -25.27 11.21
C ASN A 490 1.17 -24.65 12.48
N HIS A 491 0.35 -24.50 13.54
CA HIS A 491 0.79 -23.76 14.73
C HIS A 491 1.91 -24.45 15.51
N ASP A 492 2.00 -25.78 15.48
CA ASP A 492 3.00 -26.52 16.24
C ASP A 492 4.39 -26.40 15.60
N GLU A 493 4.46 -26.53 14.28
CA GLU A 493 5.67 -26.28 13.49
C GLU A 493 6.13 -24.82 13.60
N LEU A 494 5.20 -23.88 13.44
CA LEU A 494 5.52 -22.46 13.53
C LEU A 494 5.97 -22.05 14.94
N ARG A 495 5.43 -22.69 15.98
CA ARG A 495 5.83 -22.43 17.36
C ARG A 495 7.32 -22.71 17.57
N GLY A 496 7.82 -23.86 17.14
CA GLY A 496 9.25 -24.19 17.29
C GLY A 496 10.16 -23.17 16.60
N LEU A 497 9.79 -22.74 15.39
CA LEU A 497 10.51 -21.70 14.65
C LEU A 497 10.50 -20.35 15.37
N VAL A 498 9.34 -19.94 15.90
CA VAL A 498 9.22 -18.68 16.66
C VAL A 498 10.04 -18.71 17.94
N GLU A 499 10.05 -19.83 18.67
CA GLU A 499 10.86 -20.00 19.88
C GLU A 499 12.36 -19.89 19.58
N GLU A 500 12.84 -20.46 18.47
CA GLU A 500 14.23 -20.29 18.01
C GLU A 500 14.57 -18.83 17.70
N ILE A 501 13.66 -18.08 17.09
CA ILE A 501 13.84 -16.64 16.82
C ILE A 501 13.91 -15.83 18.13
N TYR A 502 13.09 -16.16 19.14
CA TYR A 502 13.14 -15.50 20.46
C TYR A 502 14.48 -15.73 21.15
N VAL A 503 14.96 -16.98 21.16
CA VAL A 503 16.26 -17.33 21.73
C VAL A 503 17.40 -16.62 21.01
N SER A 504 17.37 -16.58 19.67
CA SER A 504 18.36 -15.88 18.85
C SER A 504 18.37 -14.37 19.11
N ALA A 505 17.20 -13.77 19.36
CA ALA A 505 17.08 -12.37 19.74
C ALA A 505 17.48 -12.07 21.19
N GLY A 506 17.86 -13.08 21.98
CA GLY A 506 18.21 -12.92 23.40
C GLY A 506 17.01 -12.63 24.31
N VAL A 507 15.80 -12.97 23.86
CA VAL A 507 14.55 -12.67 24.56
C VAL A 507 14.03 -13.93 25.27
N GLU A 508 13.67 -13.79 26.55
CA GLU A 508 13.06 -14.90 27.30
C GLU A 508 11.74 -15.32 26.64
N VAL A 509 11.62 -16.62 26.36
CA VAL A 509 10.38 -17.20 25.84
C VAL A 509 9.30 -17.07 26.91
N PRO A 510 8.21 -16.32 26.68
CA PRO A 510 7.16 -16.15 27.69
C PRO A 510 6.56 -17.51 28.03
N THR A 511 6.80 -18.01 29.24
CA THR A 511 6.20 -19.25 29.71
C THR A 511 4.68 -19.06 29.80
N GLU A 512 3.92 -19.92 29.12
CA GLU A 512 2.46 -19.94 29.24
C GLU A 512 2.10 -20.32 30.69
N ASN A 513 1.99 -19.33 31.58
CA ASN A 513 1.39 -19.49 32.89
C ASN A 513 -0.11 -19.68 32.71
N VAL A 514 -0.51 -20.89 32.31
CA VAL A 514 -1.91 -21.32 32.38
C VAL A 514 -2.28 -21.32 33.85
N SER A 515 -3.04 -20.30 34.28
CA SER A 515 -3.60 -20.23 35.62
C SER A 515 -4.09 -21.60 36.06
N ASN A 516 -3.68 -22.05 37.26
CA ASN A 516 -4.09 -23.34 37.84
C ASN A 516 -5.62 -23.55 37.77
N LYS A 517 -6.39 -22.46 37.77
CA LYS A 517 -7.86 -22.46 37.61
C LYS A 517 -8.31 -22.91 36.22
N LYS A 518 -7.61 -22.49 35.15
CA LYS A 518 -7.89 -22.86 33.75
C LYS A 518 -7.45 -24.29 33.45
N LYS A 519 -6.29 -24.72 33.96
CA LYS A 519 -5.82 -26.13 33.92
C LYS A 519 -6.82 -27.07 34.61
N LYS A 520 -7.29 -26.71 35.81
CA LYS A 520 -8.29 -27.50 36.57
C LYS A 520 -9.65 -27.55 35.88
N ARG A 521 -10.05 -26.49 35.16
CA ARG A 521 -11.29 -26.45 34.37
C ARG A 521 -11.20 -27.35 33.13
N GLN A 522 -10.09 -27.30 32.39
CA GLN A 522 -9.87 -28.15 31.22
C GLN A 522 -9.78 -29.64 31.60
N LEU A 523 -9.10 -29.98 32.70
CA LEU A 523 -9.05 -31.35 33.23
C LEU A 523 -10.45 -31.88 33.60
N ARG A 524 -11.28 -31.07 34.27
CA ARG A 524 -12.67 -31.44 34.61
C ARG A 524 -13.54 -31.64 33.37
N GLU A 525 -13.31 -30.86 32.32
CA GLU A 525 -14.08 -30.94 31.08
C GLU A 525 -13.68 -32.16 30.23
N ALA A 526 -12.37 -32.48 30.19
CA ALA A 526 -11.86 -33.72 29.62
C ALA A 526 -12.37 -34.95 30.36
N ASP A 527 -12.36 -34.95 31.70
CA ASP A 527 -12.87 -36.06 32.51
C ASP A 527 -14.39 -36.25 32.32
N ARG A 528 -15.15 -35.15 32.19
CA ARG A 528 -16.59 -35.20 31.89
C ARG A 528 -16.87 -35.77 30.49
N LYS A 529 -16.04 -35.46 29.49
CA LYS A 529 -16.15 -36.04 28.14
C LYS A 529 -15.78 -37.53 28.14
N LYS A 530 -14.75 -37.92 28.91
CA LYS A 530 -14.34 -39.33 29.06
C LYS A 530 -15.44 -40.18 29.71
N ARG A 531 -16.01 -39.71 30.83
CA ARG A 531 -17.13 -40.40 31.50
C ARG A 531 -18.37 -40.53 30.61
N LYS A 532 -18.68 -39.51 29.80
CA LYS A 532 -19.77 -39.58 28.82
C LYS A 532 -19.49 -40.57 27.68
N ALA A 533 -18.24 -40.77 27.31
CA ALA A 533 -17.85 -41.76 26.30
C ALA A 533 -17.92 -43.19 26.87
N GLU A 534 -17.47 -43.39 28.11
CA GLU A 534 -17.55 -44.67 28.84
C GLU A 534 -19.00 -45.10 29.09
N GLN A 535 -19.88 -44.17 29.50
CA GLN A 535 -21.33 -44.46 29.64
C GLN A 535 -21.99 -44.87 28.32
N ARG A 536 -21.58 -44.26 27.19
CA ARG A 536 -22.10 -44.63 25.86
C ARG A 536 -21.59 -46.00 25.37
N GLN A 537 -20.43 -46.45 25.86
CA GLN A 537 -19.90 -47.78 25.58
C GLN A 537 -20.58 -48.86 26.44
N GLN A 538 -20.82 -48.60 27.72
CA GLN A 538 -21.58 -49.50 28.59
C GLN A 538 -23.03 -49.68 28.13
N SER A 539 -23.71 -48.58 27.76
CA SER A 539 -25.08 -48.68 27.21
C SER A 539 -25.14 -49.47 25.90
N LYS A 540 -24.06 -49.45 25.10
CA LYS A 540 -23.97 -50.28 23.88
C LYS A 540 -23.74 -51.76 24.21
N GLN A 541 -22.93 -52.09 25.23
CA GLN A 541 -22.69 -53.47 25.65
C GLN A 541 -23.94 -54.12 26.28
N GLU A 542 -24.73 -53.37 27.06
CA GLU A 542 -25.99 -53.88 27.64
C GLU A 542 -27.04 -54.17 26.55
N ILE A 543 -27.13 -53.34 25.51
CA ILE A 543 -28.03 -53.59 24.37
C ILE A 543 -27.58 -54.85 23.59
N THR A 544 -26.28 -55.06 23.37
CA THR A 544 -25.78 -56.26 22.66
C THR A 544 -26.08 -57.55 23.43
N ASN A 545 -26.00 -57.52 24.77
CA ASN A 545 -26.30 -58.69 25.60
C ASN A 545 -27.80 -59.04 25.62
N ALA A 546 -28.69 -58.05 25.53
CA ALA A 546 -30.13 -58.28 25.48
C ALA A 546 -30.59 -58.98 24.17
N TYR A 547 -29.90 -58.73 23.05
CA TYR A 547 -30.20 -59.41 21.78
C TYR A 547 -29.61 -60.83 21.68
N ALA A 548 -28.48 -61.11 22.35
CA ALA A 548 -27.90 -62.45 22.38
C ALA A 548 -28.74 -63.46 23.20
N ALA A 549 -29.49 -62.98 24.20
CA ALA A 549 -30.40 -63.79 25.01
C ALA A 549 -31.72 -64.15 24.31
N LEU A 550 -32.04 -63.51 23.17
CA LEU A 550 -33.25 -63.80 22.37
C LEU A 550 -33.01 -64.78 21.22
N SER A 551 -31.77 -65.21 21.00
CA SER A 551 -31.38 -66.12 19.91
C SER A 551 -31.14 -67.57 20.34
N SER A 552 -31.38 -67.93 21.60
CA SER A 552 -31.13 -69.28 22.14
C SER A 552 -32.38 -70.15 22.36
N ASP A 553 -33.57 -69.74 21.93
CA ASP A 553 -34.79 -70.54 22.00
C ASP A 553 -35.40 -70.76 20.60
N GLN A 554 -34.72 -71.53 19.75
CA GLN A 554 -35.34 -72.35 18.70
C GLN A 554 -34.48 -73.60 18.45
N SER A 555 -34.89 -74.70 19.08
CA SER A 555 -34.63 -76.08 18.67
C SER A 555 -35.82 -76.93 19.10
#